data_AF-A0A1E3RBZ4-F1
#
_entry.id   AF-A0A1E3RBZ4-F1
#
_cell.length_a   1.000
_cell.length_b   1.000
_cell.length_c   1.000
_cell.angle_alpha   90.00
_cell.angle_beta   90.00
_cell.angle_gamma   90.00
#
_symmetry.space_group_name_H-M   'P 1'
#
loop_
_entity.id
_entity.type
_entity.pdbx_description
1 polymer ?
#
loop_
_entity_poly.entity_id
_entity_poly.type
_entity_poly.pdbx_seq_one_letter_code
_entity_poly.pdbx_strand_id
1 'polypeptide(L)'
;MVELARYQDGPASVAICRDDAELVFRTDDDGRGVVSETRLPVEDFLAKGEGPWPWYDLGAKRDAVLRVLDLLHATPPAWTHTLSADALDLFARAHRGDSEVIELLAMGADPDPVDACGASPLWYAVRSLASGIAVALIDAGADAGRRIELSARGDRFTTILHEIVRAGRTVALKHALANGVEPSLVDSEGATPMHVLGDAYDHLNPEMVRTLVRAGASVEAELPDGTQPIEIAARRLLPATTAALLETGADPGRGLDALMAWWAVTGRGNGARAGAVADLVALLRAAGARISAQHREVAESAGVEQVSAALRH
;
A
#
# COMPACT_ATOMS: atom_id res chain seq x y z
N MET A 1 4.06 33.74 6.40
CA MET A 1 5.03 32.62 6.42
C MET A 1 6.32 32.95 7.19
N VAL A 2 6.63 32.21 8.27
CA VAL A 2 7.85 32.32 9.09
C VAL A 2 8.53 30.95 9.18
N GLU A 3 9.83 30.84 8.88
CA GLU A 3 10.57 29.58 9.08
C GLU A 3 10.77 29.31 10.58
N LEU A 4 10.31 28.14 11.05
CA LEU A 4 10.40 27.71 12.44
C LEU A 4 11.61 26.79 12.67
N ALA A 5 11.87 25.88 11.73
CA ALA A 5 12.98 24.94 11.82
C ALA A 5 13.37 24.38 10.44
N ARG A 6 14.52 23.73 10.39
CA ARG A 6 15.05 23.06 9.20
C ARG A 6 15.77 21.77 9.58
N TYR A 7 15.69 20.78 8.72
CA TYR A 7 16.44 19.52 8.83
C TYR A 7 16.86 19.00 7.45
N GLN A 8 17.77 18.03 7.44
CA GLN A 8 18.17 17.28 6.25
C GLN A 8 17.44 15.94 6.21
N ASP A 9 16.90 15.58 5.05
CA ASP A 9 16.19 14.31 4.76
C ASP A 9 16.84 13.67 3.52
N GLY A 10 17.85 12.83 3.76
CA GLY A 10 18.72 12.34 2.70
C GLY A 10 19.45 13.50 1.98
N PRO A 11 19.35 13.62 0.64
CA PRO A 11 19.95 14.73 -0.11
C PRO A 11 19.14 16.04 -0.04
N ALA A 12 17.92 16.01 0.51
CA ALA A 12 17.02 17.15 0.49
C ALA A 12 17.02 17.92 1.82
N SER A 13 16.87 19.24 1.73
CA SER A 13 16.65 20.12 2.87
C SER A 13 15.16 20.40 3.05
N VAL A 14 14.62 20.17 4.24
CA VAL A 14 13.22 20.48 4.54
C VAL A 14 13.13 21.66 5.50
N ALA A 15 12.50 22.74 5.07
CA ALA A 15 12.14 23.88 5.89
C ALA A 15 10.70 23.73 6.40
N ILE A 16 10.52 23.89 7.71
CA ILE A 16 9.19 23.93 8.35
C ILE A 16 8.85 25.38 8.61
N CYS A 17 7.85 25.88 7.91
CA CYS A 17 7.37 27.24 8.05
C CYS A 17 5.98 27.28 8.69
N ARG A 18 5.64 28.35 9.40
CA ARG A 18 4.28 28.64 9.84
C ARG A 18 3.63 29.65 8.92
N ASP A 19 2.45 29.31 8.42
CA ASP A 19 1.57 30.19 7.67
C ASP A 19 0.20 30.21 8.34
N ASP A 20 -0.01 31.19 9.22
CA ASP A 20 -1.20 31.33 10.07
C ASP A 20 -1.50 30.06 10.92
N ALA A 21 -2.56 29.35 10.58
CA ALA A 21 -3.01 28.11 11.24
C ALA A 21 -2.40 26.83 10.66
N GLU A 22 -1.50 26.95 9.67
CA GLU A 22 -0.87 25.81 9.00
C GLU A 22 0.66 25.80 9.20
N LEU A 23 1.21 24.59 9.24
CA LEU A 23 2.62 24.31 9.01
C LEU A 23 2.82 23.96 7.54
N VAL A 24 3.85 24.54 6.93
CA VAL A 24 4.23 24.36 5.54
C VAL A 24 5.61 23.72 5.51
N PHE A 25 5.68 22.47 5.04
CA PHE A 25 6.92 21.72 4.84
C PHE A 25 7.39 21.91 3.41
N ARG A 26 8.53 22.58 3.23
CA ARG A 26 9.12 22.86 1.91
C ARG A 26 10.39 22.06 1.73
N THR A 27 10.40 21.17 0.76
CA THR A 27 11.55 20.32 0.43
C THR A 27 12.33 20.93 -0.73
N ASP A 28 13.61 21.18 -0.53
CA ASP A 28 14.57 21.70 -1.53
C ASP A 28 15.63 20.62 -1.82
N ASP A 29 15.90 20.36 -3.09
CA ASP A 29 16.97 19.45 -3.55
C ASP A 29 18.30 20.23 -3.63
N ASP A 30 18.84 20.56 -2.46
CA ASP A 30 20.15 21.17 -2.23
C ASP A 30 20.50 22.34 -3.18
N GLY A 31 19.59 23.31 -3.32
CA GLY A 31 19.80 24.54 -4.10
C GLY A 31 19.29 24.50 -5.54
N ARG A 32 18.58 23.43 -5.92
CA ARG A 32 17.84 23.34 -7.20
C ARG A 32 16.43 23.90 -7.12
N GLY A 33 15.99 24.33 -5.93
CA GLY A 33 14.70 24.95 -5.69
C GLY A 33 13.71 23.99 -5.04
N VAL A 34 12.56 24.53 -4.63
CA VAL A 34 11.54 23.75 -3.92
C VAL A 34 10.89 22.74 -4.87
N VAL A 35 11.07 21.47 -4.55
CA VAL A 35 10.57 20.34 -5.34
C VAL A 35 9.20 19.87 -4.82
N SER A 36 8.91 20.07 -3.53
CA SER A 36 7.60 19.78 -2.97
C SER A 36 7.23 20.71 -1.81
N GLU A 37 5.93 20.99 -1.69
CA GLU A 37 5.35 21.71 -0.57
C GLU A 37 4.17 20.91 -0.01
N THR A 38 4.14 20.71 1.31
CA THR A 38 3.03 20.04 2.01
C THR A 38 2.52 20.95 3.13
N ARG A 39 1.20 21.09 3.22
CA ARG A 39 0.53 21.88 4.26
C ARG A 39 -0.13 20.95 5.28
N LEU A 40 -0.02 21.29 6.56
CA LEU A 40 -0.61 20.55 7.67
C LEU A 40 -1.18 21.55 8.68
N PRO A 41 -2.48 21.51 9.01
CA PRO A 41 -3.02 22.32 10.10
C PRO A 41 -2.25 22.12 11.40
N VAL A 42 -2.00 23.19 12.15
CA VAL A 42 -1.32 23.12 13.45
C VAL A 42 -2.10 22.22 14.40
N GLU A 43 -3.44 22.23 14.35
CA GLU A 43 -4.28 21.33 15.14
C GLU A 43 -3.99 19.85 14.85
N ASP A 44 -3.79 19.48 13.58
CA ASP A 44 -3.49 18.10 13.17
C ASP A 44 -2.06 17.73 13.54
N PHE A 45 -1.11 18.67 13.46
CA PHE A 45 0.26 18.46 13.93
C PHE A 45 0.33 18.22 15.45
N LEU A 46 -0.57 18.83 16.22
CA LEU A 46 -0.64 18.71 17.68
C LEU A 46 -1.56 17.58 18.16
N ALA A 47 -2.45 17.08 17.31
CA ALA A 47 -3.37 16.01 17.63
C ALA A 47 -2.62 14.73 18.06
N LYS A 48 -3.22 13.98 18.99
CA LYS A 48 -2.59 12.90 19.75
C LYS A 48 -2.42 11.58 18.99
N GLY A 49 -2.40 11.66 17.68
CA GLY A 49 -2.20 10.55 16.79
C GLY A 49 -2.05 11.14 15.42
N GLU A 50 -1.07 10.60 14.69
CA GLU A 50 -1.21 10.30 13.28
C GLU A 50 -0.72 11.33 12.22
N GLY A 51 -0.72 10.83 10.98
CA GLY A 51 -0.04 11.35 9.80
C GLY A 51 0.88 10.24 9.27
N PRO A 52 1.11 10.18 7.95
CA PRO A 52 1.88 9.11 7.35
C PRO A 52 3.36 9.37 7.66
N TRP A 53 3.81 8.99 8.83
CA TRP A 53 5.17 9.30 9.24
C TRP A 53 5.95 8.01 9.39
N PRO A 54 6.75 7.61 8.38
CA PRO A 54 7.71 6.54 8.58
C PRO A 54 8.84 7.09 9.45
N TRP A 55 8.64 7.13 10.76
CA TRP A 55 9.61 7.62 11.73
C TRP A 55 10.55 6.51 12.14
N TYR A 56 11.32 6.01 11.18
CA TYR A 56 12.52 5.32 11.58
C TYR A 56 13.61 6.37 11.89
N ASP A 57 13.95 6.50 13.17
CA ASP A 57 14.93 7.44 13.73
C ASP A 57 14.78 8.89 13.26
N LEU A 58 14.11 9.64 14.11
CA LEU A 58 13.70 11.00 13.91
C LEU A 58 14.94 11.95 13.85
N GLY A 59 16.11 11.59 14.39
CA GLY A 59 17.39 12.31 14.21
C GLY A 59 17.29 13.85 14.17
N ALA A 60 17.90 14.48 13.17
CA ALA A 60 17.83 15.94 12.95
C ALA A 60 16.40 16.45 12.68
N LYS A 61 15.54 15.60 12.12
CA LYS A 61 14.12 15.88 11.87
C LYS A 61 13.34 15.99 13.18
N ARG A 62 13.72 15.23 14.22
CA ARG A 62 13.23 15.33 15.60
C ARG A 62 13.56 16.63 16.22
N ASP A 63 14.83 17.03 16.11
CA ASP A 63 15.30 18.24 16.74
C ASP A 63 14.58 19.44 16.10
N ALA A 64 14.36 19.41 14.79
CA ALA A 64 13.54 20.41 14.10
C ALA A 64 12.08 20.40 14.57
N VAL A 65 11.46 19.22 14.69
CA VAL A 65 10.07 19.09 15.13
C VAL A 65 9.88 19.48 16.59
N LEU A 66 10.79 19.13 17.48
CA LEU A 66 10.79 19.58 18.88
C LEU A 66 10.96 21.09 18.99
N ARG A 67 11.80 21.71 18.14
CA ARG A 67 11.90 23.18 18.04
C ARG A 67 10.57 23.80 17.59
N VAL A 68 9.89 23.22 16.61
CA VAL A 68 8.57 23.68 16.18
C VAL A 68 7.57 23.60 17.33
N LEU A 69 7.53 22.48 18.07
CA LEU A 69 6.63 22.31 19.21
C LEU A 69 6.89 23.34 20.32
N ASP A 70 8.16 23.62 20.63
CA ASP A 70 8.56 24.65 21.59
C ASP A 70 8.08 26.06 21.16
N LEU A 71 8.29 26.41 19.89
CA LEU A 71 7.82 27.68 19.30
C LEU A 71 6.28 27.79 19.24
N LEU A 72 5.58 26.65 19.20
CA LEU A 72 4.13 26.58 19.28
C LEU A 72 3.63 26.53 20.74
N HIS A 73 4.52 26.50 21.72
CA HIS A 73 4.21 26.31 23.14
C HIS A 73 3.40 25.03 23.41
N ALA A 74 3.66 23.98 22.63
CA ALA A 74 3.01 22.69 22.75
C ALA A 74 3.86 21.71 23.55
N THR A 75 3.20 20.89 24.38
CA THR A 75 3.87 19.77 25.05
C THR A 75 4.20 18.71 24.00
N PRO A 76 5.44 18.19 23.96
CA PRO A 76 5.81 17.15 23.00
C PRO A 76 4.86 15.95 23.06
N PRO A 77 4.18 15.61 21.95
CA PRO A 77 3.31 14.44 21.92
C PRO A 77 4.10 13.14 22.10
N ALA A 78 3.40 12.05 22.44
CA ALA A 78 4.02 10.73 22.64
C ALA A 78 4.85 10.27 21.42
N TRP A 79 4.48 10.72 20.21
CA TRP A 79 5.22 10.41 18.99
C TRP A 79 6.60 11.05 18.87
N THR A 80 6.95 11.97 19.76
CA THR A 80 8.29 12.54 19.85
C THR A 80 9.25 11.74 20.73
N HIS A 81 8.76 10.72 21.43
CA HIS A 81 9.58 9.89 22.31
C HIS A 81 10.42 8.91 21.49
N THR A 82 11.70 8.79 21.84
CA THR A 82 12.62 7.85 21.18
C THR A 82 12.38 6.43 21.70
N LEU A 83 12.50 5.47 20.80
CA LEU A 83 12.59 4.05 21.17
C LEU A 83 13.91 3.77 21.92
N SER A 84 13.99 2.59 22.56
CA SER A 84 15.26 2.12 23.13
C SER A 84 16.32 1.93 22.03
N ALA A 85 17.59 1.99 22.40
CA ALA A 85 18.69 1.81 21.45
C ALA A 85 18.60 0.47 20.69
N ASP A 86 18.22 -0.60 21.41
CA ASP A 86 18.08 -1.95 20.82
C ASP A 86 16.94 -2.01 19.80
N ALA A 87 15.79 -1.39 20.12
CA ALA A 87 14.68 -1.30 19.17
C ALA A 87 15.07 -0.45 17.96
N LEU A 88 15.75 0.69 18.17
CA LEU A 88 16.25 1.50 17.07
C LEU A 88 17.19 0.70 16.16
N ASP A 89 18.14 -0.08 16.70
CA ASP A 89 19.03 -0.90 15.88
C ASP A 89 18.26 -1.92 15.02
N LEU A 90 17.27 -2.61 15.60
CA LEU A 90 16.43 -3.55 14.87
C LEU A 90 15.67 -2.90 13.71
N PHE A 91 14.99 -1.78 13.97
CA PHE A 91 14.28 -1.07 12.92
C PHE A 91 15.23 -0.55 11.81
N ALA A 92 16.47 -0.16 12.14
CA ALA A 92 17.49 0.29 11.16
C ALA A 92 17.78 -0.79 10.14
N ARG A 93 18.05 -1.97 10.68
CA ARG A 93 18.43 -3.15 9.92
C ARG A 93 17.24 -3.64 9.10
N ALA A 94 16.03 -3.66 9.69
CA ALA A 94 14.81 -3.97 8.98
C ALA A 94 14.54 -3.01 7.81
N HIS A 95 14.68 -1.71 8.01
CA HIS A 95 14.50 -0.69 6.96
C HIS A 95 15.51 -0.84 5.82
N ARG A 96 16.79 -1.10 6.14
CA ARG A 96 17.84 -1.30 5.13
C ARG A 96 17.78 -2.67 4.46
N GLY A 97 17.01 -3.62 5.00
CA GLY A 97 17.04 -4.98 4.53
C GLY A 97 18.36 -5.69 4.88
N ASP A 98 18.90 -5.41 6.06
CA ASP A 98 20.12 -5.99 6.60
C ASP A 98 19.86 -7.37 7.26
N SER A 99 20.56 -8.41 6.81
CA SER A 99 20.39 -9.78 7.29
C SER A 99 20.80 -9.96 8.76
N GLU A 100 21.56 -9.04 9.34
CA GLU A 100 21.93 -9.10 10.75
C GLU A 100 20.71 -8.96 11.69
N VAL A 101 19.52 -8.61 11.18
CA VAL A 101 18.25 -8.78 11.92
C VAL A 101 18.11 -10.21 12.47
N ILE A 102 18.51 -11.23 11.70
CA ILE A 102 18.40 -12.63 12.11
C ILE A 102 19.23 -12.90 13.38
N GLU A 103 20.42 -12.30 13.46
CA GLU A 103 21.31 -12.45 14.61
C GLU A 103 20.74 -11.72 15.84
N LEU A 104 20.20 -10.50 15.66
CA LEU A 104 19.52 -9.77 16.74
C LEU A 104 18.38 -10.59 17.33
N LEU A 105 17.52 -11.16 16.47
CA LEU A 105 16.42 -12.03 16.89
C LEU A 105 16.91 -13.27 17.63
N ALA A 106 17.99 -13.90 17.14
CA ALA A 106 18.60 -15.06 17.81
C ALA A 106 19.20 -14.73 19.19
N MET A 107 19.63 -13.48 19.41
CA MET A 107 20.08 -12.98 20.71
C MET A 107 18.94 -12.57 21.65
N GLY A 108 17.68 -12.74 21.23
CA GLY A 108 16.50 -12.45 22.05
C GLY A 108 16.00 -11.01 21.95
N ALA A 109 16.36 -10.28 20.88
CA ALA A 109 15.69 -9.02 20.58
C ALA A 109 14.19 -9.25 20.41
N ASP A 110 13.38 -8.34 20.96
CA ASP A 110 11.94 -8.31 20.71
C ASP A 110 11.70 -8.15 19.19
N PRO A 111 10.99 -9.08 18.52
CA PRO A 111 10.73 -9.01 17.09
C PRO A 111 9.69 -7.95 16.71
N ASP A 112 8.88 -7.47 17.66
CA ASP A 112 7.73 -6.60 17.36
C ASP A 112 7.63 -5.33 18.23
N PRO A 113 8.74 -4.61 18.51
CA PRO A 113 8.64 -3.29 19.10
C PRO A 113 7.87 -2.37 18.16
N VAL A 114 7.05 -1.49 18.71
CA VAL A 114 6.28 -0.51 17.93
C VAL A 114 6.86 0.88 18.12
N ASP A 115 6.99 1.62 17.02
CA ASP A 115 7.20 3.06 17.09
C ASP A 115 5.90 3.75 17.55
N ALA A 116 5.99 5.05 17.73
CA ALA A 116 4.86 5.81 18.21
C ALA A 116 3.74 6.05 17.17
N CYS A 117 3.95 5.62 15.94
CA CYS A 117 2.93 5.52 14.89
C CYS A 117 2.31 4.11 14.82
N GLY A 118 2.75 3.18 15.69
CA GLY A 118 2.30 1.81 15.70
C GLY A 118 2.97 0.94 14.63
N ALA A 119 3.98 1.44 13.91
CA ALA A 119 4.74 0.65 12.95
C ALA A 119 5.79 -0.19 13.67
N SER A 120 5.93 -1.45 13.28
CA SER A 120 6.96 -2.36 13.78
C SER A 120 8.07 -2.58 12.76
N PRO A 121 9.22 -3.19 13.12
CA PRO A 121 10.29 -3.50 12.17
C PRO A 121 9.79 -4.22 10.92
N LEU A 122 8.75 -5.06 11.05
CA LEU A 122 8.17 -5.81 9.94
C LEU A 122 7.57 -4.88 8.87
N TRP A 123 6.92 -3.79 9.25
CA TRP A 123 6.40 -2.78 8.32
C TRP A 123 7.51 -2.24 7.39
N TYR A 124 8.68 -1.96 7.96
CA TYR A 124 9.83 -1.48 7.21
C TYR A 124 10.49 -2.59 6.39
N ALA A 125 10.61 -3.80 6.93
CA ALA A 125 11.22 -4.93 6.26
C ALA A 125 10.49 -5.32 4.97
N VAL A 126 9.15 -5.32 4.98
CA VAL A 126 8.31 -5.61 3.80
C VAL A 126 8.59 -4.63 2.65
N ARG A 127 8.85 -3.37 3.01
CA ARG A 127 9.10 -2.24 2.10
C ARG A 127 10.57 -2.10 1.69
N SER A 128 11.49 -2.81 2.35
CA SER A 128 12.90 -2.86 1.98
C SER A 128 13.14 -3.65 0.68
N LEU A 129 14.31 -3.50 0.06
CA LEU A 129 14.67 -4.30 -1.13
C LEU A 129 14.95 -5.78 -0.79
N ALA A 130 15.32 -6.10 0.46
CA ALA A 130 15.66 -7.45 0.89
C ALA A 130 14.53 -8.11 1.70
N SER A 131 13.54 -8.65 0.98
CA SER A 131 12.32 -9.23 1.58
C SER A 131 12.51 -10.45 2.49
N GLY A 132 13.69 -11.08 2.51
CA GLY A 132 13.97 -12.23 3.37
C GLY A 132 13.86 -11.94 4.87
N ILE A 133 14.08 -10.68 5.28
CA ILE A 133 14.01 -10.26 6.68
C ILE A 133 12.57 -10.20 7.18
N ALA A 134 11.61 -9.88 6.30
CA ALA A 134 10.20 -9.93 6.67
C ALA A 134 9.79 -11.34 7.13
N VAL A 135 10.32 -12.38 6.47
CA VAL A 135 10.09 -13.77 6.86
C VAL A 135 10.68 -14.05 8.25
N ALA A 136 11.93 -13.65 8.50
CA ALA A 136 12.57 -13.86 9.80
C ALA A 136 11.82 -13.17 10.95
N LEU A 137 11.34 -11.94 10.74
CA LEU A 137 10.53 -11.21 11.73
C LEU A 137 9.19 -11.91 11.99
N ILE A 138 8.50 -12.36 10.93
CA ILE A 138 7.23 -13.10 11.06
C ILE A 138 7.43 -14.41 11.83
N ASP A 139 8.46 -15.18 11.48
CA ASP A 139 8.78 -16.46 12.14
C ASP A 139 9.21 -16.28 13.60
N ALA A 140 9.80 -15.14 13.94
CA ALA A 140 10.11 -14.76 15.31
C ALA A 140 8.88 -14.28 16.12
N GLY A 141 7.73 -14.06 15.47
CA GLY A 141 6.47 -13.69 16.12
C GLY A 141 6.02 -12.24 15.92
N ALA A 142 6.58 -11.50 14.96
CA ALA A 142 6.08 -10.17 14.62
C ALA A 142 4.65 -10.21 14.06
N ASP A 143 3.79 -9.29 14.51
CA ASP A 143 2.39 -9.24 14.10
C ASP A 143 2.23 -8.73 12.65
N ALA A 144 2.16 -9.67 11.70
CA ALA A 144 1.86 -9.35 10.30
C ALA A 144 0.39 -8.94 10.05
N GLY A 145 -0.50 -9.08 11.03
CA GLY A 145 -1.88 -8.57 10.97
C GLY A 145 -2.02 -7.13 11.47
N ARG A 146 -0.95 -6.55 12.03
CA ARG A 146 -0.96 -5.24 12.70
C ARG A 146 -1.57 -4.15 11.85
N ARG A 147 -2.50 -3.41 12.43
CA ARG A 147 -3.08 -2.19 11.88
C ARG A 147 -2.05 -1.04 11.98
N ILE A 148 -1.87 -0.34 10.87
CA ILE A 148 -0.98 0.80 10.73
C ILE A 148 -1.83 2.02 10.38
N GLU A 149 -1.83 3.03 11.24
CA GLU A 149 -2.51 4.29 10.96
C GLU A 149 -1.73 5.09 9.91
N LEU A 150 -2.44 5.64 8.93
CA LEU A 150 -1.86 6.41 7.82
C LEU A 150 -2.28 7.89 7.86
N SER A 151 -3.10 8.31 8.83
CA SER A 151 -3.61 9.68 8.90
C SER A 151 -3.95 10.16 10.30
N ALA A 152 -3.64 11.45 10.51
CA ALA A 152 -4.14 12.46 11.46
C ALA A 152 -5.22 12.10 12.49
N ARG A 153 -6.24 11.40 12.00
CA ARG A 153 -7.52 11.29 12.67
C ARG A 153 -8.05 9.84 12.71
N GLY A 154 -7.23 8.87 12.33
CA GLY A 154 -7.53 7.42 12.38
C GLY A 154 -8.49 6.98 11.28
N ASP A 155 -8.78 7.91 10.36
CA ASP A 155 -9.70 7.73 9.25
C ASP A 155 -9.06 6.95 8.10
N ARG A 156 -7.73 6.92 8.00
CA ARG A 156 -6.99 6.08 7.05
C ARG A 156 -6.04 5.14 7.77
N PHE A 157 -6.08 3.88 7.38
CA PHE A 157 -5.23 2.85 7.93
C PHE A 157 -5.06 1.71 6.94
N THR A 158 -4.06 0.89 7.17
CA THR A 158 -3.87 -0.38 6.47
C THR A 158 -3.43 -1.46 7.45
N THR A 159 -3.17 -2.68 7.00
CA THR A 159 -2.48 -3.68 7.82
C THR A 159 -1.14 -4.07 7.20
N ILE A 160 -0.24 -4.63 8.00
CA ILE A 160 1.01 -5.18 7.47
C ILE A 160 0.73 -6.26 6.41
N LEU A 161 -0.33 -7.06 6.56
CA LEU A 161 -0.73 -8.06 5.56
C LEU A 161 -1.10 -7.41 4.21
N HIS A 162 -1.79 -6.27 4.22
CA HIS A 162 -2.06 -5.51 2.98
C HIS A 162 -0.76 -5.07 2.32
N GLU A 163 0.21 -4.58 3.08
CA GLU A 163 1.50 -4.15 2.54
C GLU A 163 2.33 -5.32 2.01
N ILE A 164 2.31 -6.48 2.68
CA ILE A 164 2.89 -7.74 2.19
C ILE A 164 2.31 -8.09 0.82
N VAL A 165 1.00 -7.95 0.65
CA VAL A 165 0.33 -8.23 -0.63
C VAL A 165 0.64 -7.19 -1.69
N ARG A 166 0.54 -5.90 -1.34
CA ARG A 166 0.84 -4.76 -2.20
C ARG A 166 2.27 -4.80 -2.74
N ALA A 167 3.23 -5.15 -1.89
CA ALA A 167 4.64 -5.29 -2.24
C ALA A 167 4.99 -6.67 -2.87
N GLY A 168 4.00 -7.54 -3.07
CA GLY A 168 4.19 -8.83 -3.74
C GLY A 168 5.08 -9.83 -2.99
N ARG A 169 5.14 -9.73 -1.65
CA ARG A 169 6.01 -10.57 -0.81
C ARG A 169 5.40 -11.95 -0.58
N THR A 170 5.37 -12.77 -1.63
CA THR A 170 4.68 -14.08 -1.62
C THR A 170 5.17 -15.02 -0.52
N VAL A 171 6.48 -15.04 -0.20
CA VAL A 171 7.01 -15.87 0.89
C VAL A 171 6.56 -15.33 2.25
N ALA A 172 6.70 -14.02 2.49
CA ALA A 172 6.22 -13.39 3.72
C ALA A 172 4.71 -13.60 3.93
N LEU A 173 3.92 -13.55 2.85
CA LEU A 173 2.48 -13.86 2.89
C LEU A 173 2.22 -15.30 3.38
N LYS A 174 2.94 -16.28 2.83
CA LYS A 174 2.79 -17.69 3.26
C LYS A 174 3.08 -17.87 4.74
N HIS A 175 4.15 -17.24 5.23
CA HIS A 175 4.52 -17.30 6.64
C HIS A 175 3.52 -16.57 7.54
N ALA A 176 3.05 -15.38 7.14
CA ALA A 176 2.04 -14.63 7.89
C ALA A 176 0.75 -15.46 8.08
N LEU A 177 0.24 -16.06 7.01
CA LEU A 177 -0.97 -16.89 7.06
C LEU A 177 -0.73 -18.21 7.83
N ALA A 178 0.45 -18.82 7.70
CA ALA A 178 0.82 -20.00 8.49
C ALA A 178 0.89 -19.70 9.99
N ASN A 179 1.26 -18.48 10.36
CA ASN A 179 1.25 -17.99 11.75
C ASN A 179 -0.13 -17.51 12.22
N GLY A 180 -1.20 -17.79 11.45
CA GLY A 180 -2.58 -17.56 11.88
C GLY A 180 -3.10 -16.14 11.66
N VAL A 181 -2.42 -15.32 10.87
CA VAL A 181 -2.97 -14.00 10.48
C VAL A 181 -4.24 -14.20 9.65
N GLU A 182 -5.30 -13.51 10.04
CA GLU A 182 -6.59 -13.55 9.37
C GLU A 182 -6.49 -12.99 7.93
N PRO A 183 -6.78 -13.77 6.88
CA PRO A 183 -6.71 -13.29 5.51
C PRO A 183 -7.84 -12.33 5.11
N SER A 184 -8.90 -12.22 5.93
CA SER A 184 -10.05 -11.33 5.70
C SER A 184 -9.95 -9.96 6.38
N LEU A 185 -8.78 -9.61 6.94
CA LEU A 185 -8.53 -8.26 7.46
C LEU A 185 -8.91 -7.19 6.43
N VAL A 186 -9.39 -6.04 6.91
CA VAL A 186 -9.77 -4.91 6.04
C VAL A 186 -8.93 -3.67 6.34
N ASP A 187 -8.69 -2.84 5.32
CA ASP A 187 -8.12 -1.49 5.46
C ASP A 187 -9.21 -0.41 5.62
N SER A 188 -8.85 0.87 5.59
CA SER A 188 -9.81 1.98 5.74
C SER A 188 -10.88 2.06 4.67
N GLU A 189 -10.64 1.50 3.50
CA GLU A 189 -11.62 1.47 2.41
C GLU A 189 -12.51 0.22 2.48
N GLY A 190 -12.34 -0.62 3.51
CA GLY A 190 -12.96 -1.93 3.60
C GLY A 190 -12.31 -2.97 2.67
N ALA A 191 -11.15 -2.65 2.08
CA ALA A 191 -10.47 -3.54 1.16
C ALA A 191 -9.80 -4.68 1.93
N THR A 192 -9.96 -5.90 1.43
CA THR A 192 -9.19 -7.07 1.91
C THR A 192 -7.84 -7.17 1.20
N PRO A 193 -6.89 -7.99 1.68
CA PRO A 193 -5.63 -8.21 0.98
C PRO A 193 -5.81 -8.67 -0.48
N MET A 194 -6.91 -9.37 -0.80
CA MET A 194 -7.23 -9.77 -2.18
C MET A 194 -7.47 -8.56 -3.11
N HIS A 195 -8.01 -7.46 -2.59
CA HIS A 195 -8.32 -6.25 -3.38
C HIS A 195 -7.08 -5.45 -3.78
N VAL A 196 -6.00 -5.52 -3.01
CA VAL A 196 -4.76 -4.74 -3.24
C VAL A 196 -3.73 -5.46 -4.10
N LEU A 197 -4.12 -6.58 -4.72
CA LEU A 197 -3.28 -7.33 -5.65
C LEU A 197 -2.97 -6.49 -6.90
N GLY A 198 -1.68 -6.37 -7.23
CA GLY A 198 -1.22 -5.70 -8.45
C GLY A 198 -1.13 -4.18 -8.37
N ASP A 199 -1.01 -3.62 -7.15
CA ASP A 199 -0.65 -2.21 -6.93
C ASP A 199 0.83 -1.89 -7.27
N ALA A 200 1.72 -2.89 -7.24
CA ALA A 200 3.13 -2.74 -7.61
C ALA A 200 3.41 -3.28 -9.02
N TYR A 201 4.04 -2.45 -9.86
CA TYR A 201 4.28 -2.68 -11.29
C TYR A 201 5.14 -3.91 -11.65
N ASP A 202 5.70 -4.64 -10.67
CA ASP A 202 6.76 -5.62 -10.92
C ASP A 202 6.60 -6.96 -10.17
N HIS A 203 5.51 -7.16 -9.41
CA HIS A 203 5.36 -8.34 -8.53
C HIS A 203 4.02 -9.06 -8.68
N LEU A 204 3.50 -9.13 -9.91
CA LEU A 204 2.30 -9.88 -10.27
C LEU A 204 2.53 -11.39 -10.06
N ASN A 205 2.13 -11.90 -8.90
CA ASN A 205 2.20 -13.32 -8.60
C ASN A 205 0.81 -13.93 -8.38
N PRO A 206 0.26 -14.65 -9.40
CA PRO A 206 -0.91 -15.51 -9.29
C PRO A 206 -0.93 -16.43 -8.05
N GLU A 207 0.25 -16.79 -7.54
CA GLU A 207 0.37 -17.61 -6.34
C GLU A 207 -0.16 -16.92 -5.08
N MET A 208 -0.19 -15.58 -5.03
CA MET A 208 -0.73 -14.86 -3.88
C MET A 208 -2.24 -15.02 -3.77
N VAL A 209 -2.96 -15.03 -4.91
CA VAL A 209 -4.40 -15.36 -4.94
C VAL A 209 -4.60 -16.76 -4.36
N ARG A 210 -3.90 -17.76 -4.89
CA ARG A 210 -4.01 -19.14 -4.41
C ARG A 210 -3.65 -19.29 -2.94
N THR A 211 -2.65 -18.54 -2.47
CA THR A 211 -2.21 -18.55 -1.07
C THR A 211 -3.29 -17.97 -0.15
N LEU A 212 -3.88 -16.83 -0.51
CA LEU A 212 -4.98 -16.22 0.25
C LEU A 212 -6.21 -17.13 0.28
N VAL A 213 -6.61 -17.71 -0.85
CA VAL A 213 -7.78 -18.62 -0.91
C VAL A 213 -7.55 -19.89 -0.08
N ARG A 214 -6.36 -20.49 -0.13
CA ARG A 214 -6.03 -21.66 0.71
C ARG A 214 -6.09 -21.33 2.21
N ALA A 215 -5.83 -20.09 2.59
CA ALA A 215 -5.96 -19.62 3.97
C ALA A 215 -7.40 -19.26 4.36
N GLY A 216 -8.36 -19.29 3.42
CA GLY A 216 -9.77 -19.00 3.68
C GLY A 216 -10.25 -17.61 3.23
N ALA A 217 -9.43 -16.85 2.50
CA ALA A 217 -9.88 -15.57 1.92
C ALA A 217 -11.01 -15.79 0.91
N SER A 218 -12.05 -14.96 0.97
CA SER A 218 -13.07 -14.93 -0.10
C SER A 218 -12.52 -14.24 -1.35
N VAL A 219 -12.70 -14.87 -2.51
CA VAL A 219 -12.37 -14.29 -3.83
C VAL A 219 -13.40 -13.26 -4.28
N GLU A 220 -14.60 -13.32 -3.68
CA GLU A 220 -15.77 -12.49 -3.96
C GLU A 220 -16.04 -11.51 -2.81
N ALA A 221 -15.04 -11.23 -1.97
CA ALA A 221 -15.18 -10.20 -0.94
C ALA A 221 -15.58 -8.86 -1.60
N GLU A 222 -16.50 -8.12 -0.98
CA GLU A 222 -17.01 -6.87 -1.54
C GLU A 222 -16.51 -5.68 -0.71
N LEU A 223 -16.03 -4.66 -1.42
CA LEU A 223 -15.88 -3.32 -0.86
C LEU A 223 -17.25 -2.75 -0.45
N PRO A 224 -17.30 -1.66 0.33
CA PRO A 224 -18.56 -1.00 0.69
C PRO A 224 -19.44 -0.57 -0.50
N ASP A 225 -18.84 -0.36 -1.67
CA ASP A 225 -19.55 -0.03 -2.92
C ASP A 225 -19.96 -1.26 -3.75
N GLY A 226 -19.69 -2.47 -3.25
CA GLY A 226 -19.95 -3.75 -3.93
C GLY A 226 -18.85 -4.20 -4.89
N THR A 227 -17.74 -3.45 -5.02
CA THR A 227 -16.62 -3.84 -5.89
C THR A 227 -15.95 -5.10 -5.38
N GLN A 228 -15.73 -6.07 -6.26
CA GLN A 228 -14.99 -7.31 -5.99
C GLN A 228 -13.54 -7.26 -6.52
N PRO A 229 -12.62 -8.12 -6.02
CA PRO A 229 -11.22 -8.16 -6.46
C PRO A 229 -11.02 -8.34 -7.97
N ILE A 230 -11.86 -9.15 -8.62
CA ILE A 230 -11.77 -9.38 -10.08
C ILE A 230 -12.06 -8.11 -10.88
N GLU A 231 -12.94 -7.24 -10.38
CA GLU A 231 -13.26 -5.97 -11.05
C GLU A 231 -12.07 -5.00 -10.99
N ILE A 232 -11.34 -4.96 -9.87
CA ILE A 232 -10.11 -4.19 -9.74
C ILE A 232 -9.04 -4.74 -10.69
N ALA A 233 -8.83 -6.06 -10.71
CA ALA A 233 -7.86 -6.70 -11.60
C ALA A 233 -8.18 -6.45 -13.08
N ALA A 234 -9.46 -6.48 -13.44
CA ALA A 234 -9.93 -6.24 -14.79
C ALA A 234 -9.70 -4.78 -15.23
N ARG A 235 -10.11 -3.79 -14.43
CA ARG A 235 -9.91 -2.35 -14.72
C ARG A 235 -8.43 -1.98 -14.85
N ARG A 236 -7.55 -2.69 -14.15
CA ARG A 236 -6.09 -2.49 -14.17
C ARG A 236 -5.37 -3.30 -15.23
N LEU A 237 -6.10 -4.12 -16.00
CA LEU A 237 -5.56 -4.98 -17.06
C LEU A 237 -4.50 -5.95 -16.52
N LEU A 238 -4.85 -6.69 -15.45
CA LEU A 238 -3.99 -7.66 -14.79
C LEU A 238 -4.38 -9.10 -15.20
N PRO A 239 -3.95 -9.61 -16.37
CA PRO A 239 -4.41 -10.89 -16.89
C PRO A 239 -4.03 -12.08 -16.00
N ALA A 240 -2.81 -12.08 -15.44
CA ALA A 240 -2.35 -13.16 -14.58
C ALA A 240 -3.14 -13.24 -13.25
N THR A 241 -3.41 -12.09 -12.63
CA THR A 241 -4.27 -12.01 -11.43
C THR A 241 -5.71 -12.39 -11.75
N THR A 242 -6.24 -11.90 -12.88
CA THR A 242 -7.60 -12.23 -13.32
C THR A 242 -7.75 -13.73 -13.57
N ALA A 243 -6.79 -14.36 -14.25
CA ALA A 243 -6.78 -15.81 -14.46
C ALA A 243 -6.78 -16.57 -13.12
N ALA A 244 -5.96 -16.16 -12.16
CA ALA A 244 -5.90 -16.79 -10.85
C ALA A 244 -7.21 -16.62 -10.03
N LEU A 245 -7.86 -15.45 -10.14
CA LEU A 245 -9.16 -15.21 -9.51
C LEU A 245 -10.25 -16.10 -10.15
N LEU A 246 -10.24 -16.25 -11.47
CA LEU A 246 -11.15 -17.14 -12.19
C LEU A 246 -10.92 -18.62 -11.83
N GLU A 247 -9.66 -19.06 -11.75
CA GLU A 247 -9.28 -20.41 -11.29
C GLU A 247 -9.77 -20.71 -9.87
N THR A 248 -9.92 -19.67 -9.05
CA THR A 248 -10.36 -19.78 -7.65
C THR A 248 -11.84 -19.49 -7.46
N GLY A 249 -12.61 -19.30 -8.54
CA GLY A 249 -14.07 -19.26 -8.53
C GLY A 249 -14.69 -17.87 -8.62
N ALA A 250 -13.93 -16.81 -8.91
CA ALA A 250 -14.49 -15.48 -9.11
C ALA A 250 -15.41 -15.42 -10.34
N ASP A 251 -16.50 -14.65 -10.26
CA ASP A 251 -17.44 -14.50 -11.38
C ASP A 251 -16.81 -13.74 -12.58
N PRO A 252 -16.62 -14.41 -13.73
CA PRO A 252 -16.09 -13.78 -14.94
C PRO A 252 -17.00 -12.66 -15.49
N GLY A 253 -18.30 -12.69 -15.19
CA GLY A 253 -19.26 -11.65 -15.55
C GLY A 253 -18.92 -10.31 -14.90
N ARG A 254 -18.69 -10.30 -13.58
CA ARG A 254 -18.23 -9.11 -12.83
C ARG A 254 -16.98 -8.50 -13.45
N GLY A 255 -15.98 -9.33 -13.74
CA GLY A 255 -14.74 -8.88 -14.39
C GLY A 255 -14.98 -8.25 -15.76
N LEU A 256 -15.86 -8.84 -16.58
CA LEU A 256 -16.19 -8.31 -17.92
C LEU A 256 -16.95 -6.99 -17.84
N ASP A 257 -17.96 -6.90 -16.98
CA ASP A 257 -18.77 -5.70 -16.80
C ASP A 257 -17.88 -4.52 -16.37
N ALA A 258 -16.99 -4.74 -15.39
CA ALA A 258 -16.07 -3.72 -14.89
C ALA A 258 -15.02 -3.30 -15.95
N LEU A 259 -14.46 -4.25 -16.71
CA LEU A 259 -13.54 -3.97 -17.80
C LEU A 259 -14.21 -3.07 -18.87
N MET A 260 -15.43 -3.44 -19.28
CA MET A 260 -16.15 -2.71 -20.31
C MET A 260 -16.60 -1.34 -19.83
N ALA A 261 -17.05 -1.20 -18.58
CA ALA A 261 -17.38 0.09 -17.99
C ALA A 261 -16.16 1.04 -17.98
N TRP A 262 -14.98 0.54 -17.61
CA TRP A 262 -13.74 1.32 -17.68
C TRP A 262 -13.36 1.68 -19.13
N TRP A 263 -13.50 0.74 -20.06
CA TRP A 263 -13.22 0.97 -21.48
C TRP A 263 -14.18 2.00 -22.11
N ALA A 264 -15.44 2.05 -21.70
CA ALA A 264 -16.42 3.03 -22.17
C ALA A 264 -15.94 4.47 -21.94
N VAL A 265 -15.35 4.73 -20.79
CA VAL A 265 -14.89 6.07 -20.39
C VAL A 265 -13.53 6.39 -20.99
N THR A 266 -12.64 5.40 -21.10
CA THR A 266 -11.21 5.64 -21.39
C THR A 266 -10.77 5.23 -22.80
N GLY A 267 -11.54 4.39 -23.48
CA GLY A 267 -11.12 3.67 -24.69
C GLY A 267 -10.75 4.56 -25.87
N ARG A 268 -11.45 5.69 -26.07
CA ARG A 268 -11.17 6.65 -27.16
C ARG A 268 -9.76 7.23 -27.11
N GLY A 269 -9.18 7.36 -25.92
CA GLY A 269 -7.83 7.87 -25.71
C GLY A 269 -6.78 6.78 -25.45
N ASN A 270 -7.19 5.51 -25.33
CA ASN A 270 -6.34 4.41 -24.86
C ASN A 270 -6.19 3.29 -25.89
N GLY A 271 -6.12 3.62 -27.19
CA GLY A 271 -5.94 2.64 -28.26
C GLY A 271 -4.72 1.73 -28.08
N ALA A 272 -3.64 2.23 -27.46
CA ALA A 272 -2.45 1.42 -27.15
C ALA A 272 -2.73 0.25 -26.17
N ARG A 273 -3.78 0.35 -25.35
CA ARG A 273 -4.20 -0.69 -24.40
C ARG A 273 -5.23 -1.67 -24.98
N ALA A 274 -5.67 -1.46 -26.21
CA ALA A 274 -6.73 -2.26 -26.83
C ALA A 274 -6.38 -3.74 -26.94
N GLY A 275 -5.10 -4.09 -27.17
CA GLY A 275 -4.64 -5.47 -27.16
C GLY A 275 -4.83 -6.14 -25.80
N ALA A 276 -4.36 -5.50 -24.73
CA ALA A 276 -4.52 -6.03 -23.37
C ALA A 276 -6.01 -6.17 -22.97
N VAL A 277 -6.86 -5.23 -23.39
CA VAL A 277 -8.31 -5.31 -23.18
C VAL A 277 -8.91 -6.48 -23.96
N ALA A 278 -8.55 -6.65 -25.23
CA ALA A 278 -9.02 -7.75 -26.07
C ALA A 278 -8.60 -9.12 -25.50
N ASP A 279 -7.36 -9.24 -25.03
CA ASP A 279 -6.85 -10.45 -24.39
C ASP A 279 -7.62 -10.77 -23.10
N LEU A 280 -7.94 -9.74 -22.30
CA LEU A 280 -8.69 -9.91 -21.06
C LEU A 280 -10.16 -10.26 -21.32
N VAL A 281 -10.78 -9.67 -22.35
CA VAL A 281 -12.12 -10.06 -22.83
C VAL A 281 -12.12 -11.53 -23.24
N ALA A 282 -11.10 -11.99 -23.99
CA ALA A 282 -10.99 -13.37 -24.41
C ALA A 282 -10.83 -14.32 -23.20
N LEU A 283 -10.02 -13.93 -22.21
CA LEU A 283 -9.86 -14.67 -20.96
C LEU A 283 -11.18 -14.80 -20.19
N LEU A 284 -11.88 -13.68 -19.97
CA LEU A 284 -13.15 -13.66 -19.24
C LEU A 284 -14.24 -14.45 -19.97
N ARG A 285 -14.31 -14.35 -21.30
CA ARG A 285 -15.22 -15.15 -22.13
C ARG A 285 -14.90 -16.64 -22.02
N ALA A 286 -13.63 -17.03 -22.10
CA ALA A 286 -13.20 -18.42 -21.97
C ALA A 286 -13.56 -19.01 -20.59
N ALA A 287 -13.58 -18.18 -19.55
CA ALA A 287 -14.04 -18.55 -18.21
C ALA A 287 -15.57 -18.55 -18.04
N GLY A 288 -16.34 -18.13 -19.05
CA GLY A 288 -17.81 -18.21 -19.06
C GLY A 288 -18.55 -16.88 -18.98
N ALA A 289 -17.86 -15.73 -19.07
CA ALA A 289 -18.54 -14.43 -19.11
C ALA A 289 -19.48 -14.34 -20.33
N ARG A 290 -20.75 -13.98 -20.08
CA ARG A 290 -21.73 -13.76 -21.14
C ARG A 290 -21.55 -12.38 -21.76
N ILE A 291 -21.37 -12.33 -23.07
CA ILE A 291 -21.25 -11.07 -23.80
C ILE A 291 -22.65 -10.53 -24.11
N SER A 292 -22.97 -9.36 -23.54
CA SER A 292 -24.23 -8.65 -23.75
C SER A 292 -24.17 -7.73 -24.98
N ALA A 293 -25.33 -7.24 -25.44
CA ALA A 293 -25.40 -6.20 -26.47
C ALA A 293 -24.72 -4.90 -26.01
N GLN A 294 -24.89 -4.53 -24.74
CA GLN A 294 -24.27 -3.36 -24.13
C GLN A 294 -22.74 -3.42 -24.20
N HIS A 295 -22.12 -4.59 -24.00
CA HIS A 295 -20.66 -4.74 -24.15
C HIS A 295 -20.20 -4.40 -25.58
N ARG A 296 -20.94 -4.85 -26.59
CA ARG A 296 -20.61 -4.59 -28.00
C ARG A 296 -20.77 -3.11 -28.34
N GLU A 297 -21.88 -2.49 -27.90
CA GLU A 297 -22.12 -1.06 -28.09
C GLU A 297 -21.01 -0.20 -27.46
N VAL A 298 -20.59 -0.54 -26.25
CA VAL A 298 -19.48 0.14 -25.57
C VAL A 298 -18.18 0.04 -26.38
N ALA A 299 -17.81 -1.14 -26.86
CA ALA A 299 -16.59 -1.32 -27.65
C ALA A 299 -16.65 -0.55 -28.98
N GLU A 300 -17.79 -0.57 -29.67
CA GLU A 300 -17.99 0.17 -30.93
C GLU A 300 -17.94 1.68 -30.70
N SER A 301 -18.51 2.17 -29.60
CA SER A 301 -18.48 3.60 -29.26
C SER A 301 -17.07 4.15 -29.00
N ALA A 302 -16.11 3.30 -28.65
CA ALA A 302 -14.70 3.66 -28.49
C ALA A 302 -13.96 3.77 -29.83
N GLY A 303 -14.51 3.20 -30.91
CA GLY A 303 -13.92 3.27 -32.26
C GLY A 303 -12.66 2.42 -32.45
N VAL A 304 -12.41 1.46 -31.56
CA VAL A 304 -11.21 0.60 -31.62
C VAL A 304 -11.60 -0.83 -31.99
N GLU A 305 -11.34 -1.19 -33.26
CA GLU A 305 -11.81 -2.45 -33.85
C GLU A 305 -11.36 -3.70 -33.10
N GLN A 306 -10.15 -3.68 -32.52
CA GLN A 306 -9.59 -4.84 -31.82
C GLN A 306 -10.45 -5.31 -30.64
N VAL A 307 -10.98 -4.39 -29.83
CA VAL A 307 -11.85 -4.75 -28.70
C VAL A 307 -13.22 -5.21 -29.18
N SER A 308 -13.76 -4.57 -30.22
CA SER A 308 -15.02 -5.00 -30.85
C SER A 308 -14.91 -6.40 -31.45
N ALA A 309 -13.79 -6.74 -32.07
CA ALA A 309 -13.52 -8.08 -32.60
C ALA A 309 -13.47 -9.13 -31.49
N ALA A 310 -12.83 -8.82 -30.36
CA ALA A 310 -12.76 -9.72 -29.21
C ALA A 310 -14.15 -10.08 -28.66
N LEU A 311 -15.16 -9.22 -28.80
CA LEU A 311 -16.53 -9.45 -28.31
C LEU A 311 -17.45 -10.21 -29.30
N ARG A 312 -17.00 -10.49 -30.53
CA ARG A 312 -17.81 -11.15 -31.58
C ARG A 312 -17.58 -12.66 -31.68
N HIS A 313 -16.41 -13.12 -31.25
CA HIS A 313 -16.03 -14.54 -31.24
C HIS A 313 -16.38 -15.20 -29.90
#